data_AF-A0A5K7WVF3-F1
#
_entry.id   AF-A0A5K7WVF3-F1
#
_cell.length_a   1.000
_cell.length_b   1.000
_cell.length_c   1.000
_cell.angle_alpha   90.00
_cell.angle_beta   90.00
_cell.angle_gamma   90.00
#
_symmetry.space_group_name_H-M   'P 1'
#
loop_
_entity.id
_entity.type
_entity.pdbx_description
1 polymer ?
#
loop_
_entity_poly.entity_id
_entity_poly.type
_entity_poly.pdbx_seq_one_letter_code
_entity_poly.pdbx_strand_id
1 'polypeptide(L)'
;MIIHTLGPAETDSCEAASDYLRHQCDDGRLVLHDSFESVINHLDAFVGDFLLIPAAFKSSRRNIDWADVHYGCLEQLKLVDCFHGQLDPLVLVRRKDAAHAIAYTHPATVALLKKYLQNSDRSVEIRYTNSKYLAYQNYRLNHAQLVVTNKKIISLGEQETIEKTYAVDMVWCVYKILKQSR
;
A
#
# COMPACT_ATOMS: atom_id res chain seq x y z
N MET A 1 9.83 15.02 -15.17
CA MET A 1 9.92 13.59 -14.76
C MET A 1 8.49 13.06 -14.57
N ILE A 2 8.15 11.85 -15.04
CA ILE A 2 6.82 11.25 -14.81
C ILE A 2 6.99 10.01 -13.92
N ILE A 3 6.28 9.96 -12.79
CA ILE A 3 6.31 8.83 -11.84
C ILE A 3 4.92 8.19 -11.75
N HIS A 4 4.87 6.89 -12.01
CA HIS A 4 3.71 6.02 -11.85
C HIS A 4 3.73 5.42 -10.45
N THR A 5 2.62 5.50 -9.73
CA THR A 5 2.49 4.89 -8.40
C THR A 5 1.04 4.56 -8.05
N LEU A 6 0.83 3.95 -6.88
CA LEU A 6 -0.48 3.58 -6.37
C LEU A 6 -1.27 4.80 -5.89
N GLY A 7 -2.49 4.96 -6.41
CA GLY A 7 -3.51 5.86 -5.91
C GLY A 7 -4.46 5.21 -4.89
N PRO A 8 -5.43 5.96 -4.34
CA PRO A 8 -5.67 7.40 -4.55
C PRO A 8 -4.64 8.30 -3.83
N ALA A 9 -4.87 9.61 -3.78
CA ALA A 9 -3.92 10.59 -3.23
C ALA A 9 -3.60 10.37 -1.73
N GLU A 10 -4.49 9.68 -1.02
CA GLU A 10 -4.37 9.37 0.41
C GLU A 10 -3.42 8.20 0.71
N THR A 11 -2.88 7.52 -0.31
CA THR A 11 -1.93 6.41 -0.08
C THR A 11 -0.55 6.92 0.31
N ASP A 12 0.15 6.11 1.10
CA ASP A 12 1.56 6.34 1.41
C ASP A 12 2.43 6.40 0.14
N SER A 13 2.02 5.68 -0.92
CA SER A 13 2.76 5.65 -2.19
C SER A 13 2.63 6.96 -2.95
N CYS A 14 1.46 7.60 -2.94
CA CYS A 14 1.27 8.93 -3.52
C CYS A 14 2.08 9.99 -2.75
N GLU A 15 2.07 9.93 -1.42
CA GLU A 15 2.87 10.82 -0.57
C GLU A 15 4.37 10.64 -0.84
N ALA A 16 4.89 9.41 -0.78
CA ALA A 16 6.29 9.12 -1.04
C ALA A 16 6.73 9.54 -2.46
N ALA A 17 5.87 9.35 -3.47
CA ALA A 17 6.16 9.82 -4.83
C ALA A 17 6.11 11.33 -4.96
N SER A 18 5.18 12.01 -4.27
CA SER A 18 5.12 13.47 -4.25
C SER A 18 6.38 14.05 -3.62
N ASP A 19 6.80 13.49 -2.49
CA ASP A 19 7.97 13.91 -1.75
C ASP A 19 9.25 13.68 -2.55
N TYR A 20 9.40 12.49 -3.16
CA TYR A 20 10.53 12.18 -4.03
C TYR A 20 10.60 13.16 -5.22
N LEU A 21 9.48 13.39 -5.89
CA LEU A 21 9.41 14.26 -7.07
C LEU A 21 9.82 15.69 -6.75
N ARG A 22 9.36 16.26 -5.62
CA ARG A 22 9.72 17.61 -5.16
C ARG A 22 11.23 17.80 -4.93
N HIS A 23 11.96 16.73 -4.61
CA HIS A 23 13.42 16.81 -4.43
C HIS A 23 14.22 16.60 -5.72
N GLN A 24 13.57 16.14 -6.80
CA GLN A 24 14.25 15.76 -8.04
C GLN A 24 13.99 16.75 -9.19
N CYS A 25 12.79 17.32 -9.29
CA CYS A 25 12.42 18.19 -10.42
C CYS A 25 11.14 18.99 -10.12
N ASP A 26 11.18 20.29 -10.41
CA ASP A 26 10.04 21.21 -10.19
C ASP A 26 8.83 20.92 -11.10
N ASP A 27 9.07 20.52 -12.37
CA ASP A 27 8.04 20.24 -13.38
C ASP A 27 7.71 18.74 -13.50
N GLY A 28 7.80 18.03 -12.38
CA GLY A 28 7.44 16.62 -12.29
C GLY A 28 5.92 16.38 -12.40
N ARG A 29 5.52 15.18 -12.84
CA ARG A 29 4.11 14.73 -12.84
C ARG A 29 3.97 13.36 -12.19
N LEU A 30 2.95 13.20 -11.34
CA LEU A 30 2.50 11.91 -10.85
C LEU A 30 1.36 11.35 -11.69
N VAL A 31 1.41 10.05 -11.96
CA VAL A 31 0.30 9.29 -12.54
C VAL A 31 -0.13 8.25 -11.51
N LEU A 32 -1.36 8.38 -11.02
CA LEU A 32 -1.92 7.51 -10.00
C LEU A 32 -2.70 6.37 -10.63
N HIS A 33 -2.51 5.18 -10.07
CA HIS A 33 -3.10 3.94 -10.57
C HIS A 33 -3.87 3.22 -9.47
N ASP A 34 -4.96 2.53 -9.81
CA ASP A 34 -5.77 1.81 -8.83
C ASP A 34 -5.06 0.60 -8.21
N SER A 35 -3.98 0.14 -8.85
CA SER A 35 -3.17 -0.97 -8.38
C SER A 35 -1.79 -0.97 -9.05
N PHE A 36 -0.76 -1.50 -8.38
CA PHE A 36 0.58 -1.60 -8.99
C PHE A 36 0.58 -2.50 -10.22
N GLU A 37 -0.25 -3.54 -10.22
CA GLU A 37 -0.37 -4.47 -11.35
C GLU A 37 -0.84 -3.76 -12.62
N SER A 38 -1.65 -2.70 -12.51
CA SER A 38 -2.05 -1.93 -13.69
C SER A 38 -0.86 -1.24 -14.36
N VAL A 39 0.17 -0.85 -13.60
CA VAL A 39 1.43 -0.34 -14.14
C VAL A 39 2.30 -1.49 -14.67
N ILE A 40 2.50 -2.52 -13.86
CA ILE A 40 3.40 -3.64 -14.16
C ILE A 40 2.95 -4.41 -15.42
N ASN A 41 1.65 -4.54 -15.67
CA ASN A 41 1.14 -5.21 -16.87
C ASN A 41 1.28 -4.37 -18.16
N HIS A 42 1.60 -3.09 -18.05
CA HIS A 42 1.64 -2.15 -19.17
C HIS A 42 2.94 -1.34 -19.20
N LEU A 43 4.06 -1.91 -18.74
CA LEU A 43 5.35 -1.22 -18.72
C LEU A 43 5.75 -0.68 -20.10
N ASP A 44 5.44 -1.38 -21.18
CA ASP A 44 5.73 -0.92 -22.54
C ASP A 44 5.01 0.38 -22.93
N ALA A 45 3.88 0.69 -22.30
CA ALA A 45 3.15 1.94 -22.50
C ALA A 45 3.80 3.12 -21.76
N PHE A 46 4.71 2.85 -20.82
CA PHE A 46 5.33 3.83 -19.93
C PHE A 46 6.86 3.87 -20.07
N VAL A 47 7.39 3.42 -21.21
CA VAL A 47 8.83 3.46 -21.51
C VAL A 47 9.36 4.88 -21.38
N GLY A 48 10.44 5.03 -20.62
CA GLY A 48 11.02 6.34 -20.36
C GLY A 48 10.41 7.05 -19.15
N ASP A 49 9.35 6.53 -18.54
CA ASP A 49 8.83 7.02 -17.26
C ASP A 49 9.46 6.25 -16.08
N PHE A 50 8.98 6.51 -14.88
CA PHE A 50 9.45 5.89 -13.64
C PHE A 50 8.31 5.22 -12.89
N LEU A 51 8.64 4.15 -12.15
CA LEU A 51 7.73 3.48 -11.23
C LEU A 51 8.28 3.62 -9.81
N LEU A 52 7.47 4.16 -8.91
CA LEU A 52 7.76 4.14 -7.47
C LEU A 52 6.87 3.10 -6.78
N ILE A 53 7.50 2.11 -6.16
CA ILE A 53 6.85 0.97 -5.51
C ILE A 53 7.53 0.66 -4.15
N PRO A 54 6.79 0.31 -3.09
CA PRO A 54 7.41 -0.03 -1.82
C PRO A 54 8.03 -1.44 -1.89
N ALA A 55 9.15 -1.64 -1.20
CA ALA A 55 9.77 -2.96 -1.06
C ALA A 55 8.87 -3.96 -0.29
N ALA A 56 7.91 -3.46 0.48
CA ALA A 56 6.89 -4.26 1.15
C ALA A 56 5.66 -4.58 0.27
N PHE A 57 5.67 -4.23 -1.02
CA PHE A 57 4.54 -4.48 -1.92
C PHE A 57 4.15 -5.97 -1.92
N LYS A 58 2.85 -6.20 -1.78
CA LYS A 58 2.20 -7.49 -1.94
C LYS A 58 0.85 -7.25 -2.62
N SER A 59 0.60 -7.97 -3.70
CA SER A 59 -0.67 -7.88 -4.41
C SER A 59 -1.82 -8.41 -3.56
N SER A 60 -2.99 -7.77 -3.67
CA SER A 60 -4.25 -8.31 -3.14
C SER A 60 -5.06 -9.08 -4.18
N ARG A 61 -4.66 -9.02 -5.46
CA ARG A 61 -5.39 -9.57 -6.61
C ARG A 61 -4.69 -10.77 -7.23
N ARG A 62 -3.36 -10.85 -7.08
CA ARG A 62 -2.49 -11.87 -7.65
C ARG A 62 -1.55 -12.40 -6.58
N ASN A 63 -0.98 -13.57 -6.81
CA ASN A 63 0.08 -14.10 -5.93
C ASN A 63 1.44 -13.57 -6.38
N ILE A 64 1.62 -12.24 -6.32
CA ILE A 64 2.90 -11.58 -6.63
C ILE A 64 3.26 -10.58 -5.53
N ASP A 65 4.56 -10.42 -5.29
CA ASP A 65 5.11 -9.42 -4.40
C ASP A 65 6.21 -8.56 -5.07
N TRP A 66 6.87 -7.72 -4.28
CA TRP A 66 7.94 -6.87 -4.78
C TRP A 66 9.12 -7.66 -5.37
N ALA A 67 9.50 -8.80 -4.78
CA ALA A 67 10.62 -9.59 -5.27
C ALA A 67 10.27 -10.20 -6.63
N ASP A 68 9.04 -10.68 -6.80
CA ASP A 68 8.56 -11.18 -8.10
C ASP A 68 8.65 -10.09 -9.19
N VAL A 69 8.29 -8.84 -8.87
CA VAL A 69 8.42 -7.71 -9.80
C VAL A 69 9.88 -7.36 -10.07
N HIS A 70 10.70 -7.29 -9.02
CA HIS A 70 12.10 -6.90 -9.12
C HIS A 70 12.89 -7.87 -10.01
N TYR A 71 12.74 -9.17 -9.80
CA TYR A 71 13.45 -10.20 -10.57
C TYR A 71 12.74 -10.54 -11.89
N GLY A 72 11.40 -10.51 -11.92
CA GLY A 72 10.62 -10.87 -13.10
C GLY A 72 10.65 -9.83 -14.22
N CYS A 73 11.00 -8.57 -13.91
CA CYS A 73 11.00 -7.47 -14.86
C CYS A 73 12.41 -6.89 -15.10
N LEU A 74 13.50 -7.63 -14.89
CA LEU A 74 14.88 -7.12 -14.98
C LEU A 74 15.22 -6.46 -16.33
N GLU A 75 14.60 -6.89 -17.43
CA GLU A 75 14.82 -6.31 -18.77
C GLU A 75 14.03 -5.01 -19.00
N GLN A 76 12.97 -4.78 -18.24
CA GLN A 76 12.04 -3.65 -18.41
C GLN A 76 12.10 -2.65 -17.24
N LEU A 77 12.66 -3.03 -16.08
CA LEU A 77 12.78 -2.18 -14.91
C LEU A 77 14.23 -2.12 -14.44
N LYS A 78 14.81 -0.91 -14.48
CA LYS A 78 16.12 -0.64 -13.89
C LYS A 78 15.94 0.09 -12.58
N LEU A 79 16.36 -0.51 -11.46
CA LEU A 79 16.41 0.18 -10.18
C LEU A 79 17.43 1.33 -10.30
N VAL A 80 16.97 2.56 -10.10
CA VAL A 80 17.82 3.76 -10.23
C VAL A 80 18.04 4.47 -8.90
N ASP A 81 17.14 4.26 -7.94
CA ASP A 81 17.24 4.87 -6.62
C ASP A 81 16.47 4.06 -5.57
N CYS A 82 16.84 4.22 -4.31
CA CYS A 82 16.09 3.72 -3.17
C CYS A 82 16.22 4.66 -1.98
N PHE A 83 15.12 4.83 -1.26
CA PHE A 83 15.09 5.64 -0.05
C PHE A 83 14.18 5.00 0.98
N HIS A 84 14.29 5.44 2.21
CA HIS A 84 13.37 5.05 3.28
C HIS A 84 12.69 6.28 3.87
N GLY A 85 11.54 6.08 4.48
CA GLY A 85 10.77 7.15 5.09
C GLY A 85 9.78 6.60 6.11
N GLN A 86 9.63 7.34 7.19
CA GLN A 86 8.67 7.02 8.23
C GLN A 86 7.25 7.22 7.68
N LEU A 87 6.44 6.18 7.72
CA LEU A 87 5.03 6.30 7.35
C LEU A 87 4.25 6.98 8.45
N ASP A 88 3.12 7.58 8.07
CA ASP A 88 2.05 7.84 9.02
C ASP A 88 1.76 6.58 9.85
N PRO A 89 1.67 6.69 11.18
CA PRO A 89 1.51 5.52 12.04
C PRO A 89 0.35 4.64 11.58
N LEU A 90 0.60 3.34 11.50
CA LEU A 90 -0.46 2.37 11.27
C LEU A 90 -1.22 2.14 12.57
N VAL A 91 -2.52 1.92 12.47
CA VAL A 91 -3.40 1.65 13.60
C VAL A 91 -4.21 0.40 13.33
N LEU A 92 -4.39 -0.41 14.37
CA LEU A 92 -5.39 -1.47 14.40
C LEU A 92 -6.61 -0.91 15.14
N VAL A 93 -7.71 -0.74 14.42
CA VAL A 93 -8.97 -0.24 14.95
C VAL A 93 -9.93 -1.39 15.15
N ARG A 94 -10.63 -1.39 16.29
CA ARG A 94 -11.69 -2.33 16.62
C ARG A 94 -13.03 -1.62 16.73
N ARG A 95 -14.05 -2.22 16.12
CA ARG A 95 -15.46 -1.89 16.33
C ARG A 95 -16.06 -2.80 17.41
N LYS A 96 -16.73 -2.22 18.41
CA LYS A 96 -17.36 -2.95 19.51
C LYS A 96 -18.72 -3.53 19.13
N ASP A 97 -19.48 -2.82 18.30
CA ASP A 97 -20.82 -3.15 17.83
C ASP A 97 -20.84 -3.84 16.46
N ALA A 98 -19.75 -4.52 16.10
CA ALA A 98 -19.60 -5.10 14.77
C ALA A 98 -20.63 -6.21 14.51
N ALA A 99 -21.33 -6.11 13.38
CA ALA A 99 -22.31 -7.12 12.95
C ALA A 99 -21.64 -8.41 12.48
N HIS A 100 -20.38 -8.32 12.03
CA HIS A 100 -19.65 -9.42 11.42
C HIS A 100 -18.21 -9.50 11.96
N ALA A 101 -17.74 -10.73 12.20
CA ALA A 101 -16.37 -11.04 12.57
C ALA A 101 -15.42 -10.96 11.35
N ILE A 102 -15.38 -9.79 10.70
CA ILE A 102 -14.55 -9.52 9.52
C ILE A 102 -13.44 -8.54 9.89
N ALA A 103 -12.25 -8.78 9.36
CA ALA A 103 -11.11 -7.88 9.46
C ALA A 103 -10.65 -7.46 8.06
N TYR A 104 -10.57 -6.16 7.79
CA TYR A 104 -10.01 -5.65 6.53
C TYR A 104 -8.56 -5.21 6.70
N THR A 105 -7.70 -5.55 5.74
CA THR A 105 -6.30 -5.11 5.73
C THR A 105 -5.70 -5.12 4.32
N HIS A 106 -4.53 -4.50 4.16
CA HIS A 106 -3.69 -4.71 2.99
C HIS A 106 -2.81 -5.96 3.20
N PRO A 107 -2.51 -6.76 2.16
CA PRO A 107 -1.65 -7.94 2.30
C PRO A 107 -0.28 -7.66 2.95
N ALA A 108 0.33 -6.50 2.65
CA ALA A 108 1.60 -6.09 3.26
C ALA A 108 1.53 -5.92 4.80
N THR A 109 0.35 -5.65 5.36
CA THR A 109 0.16 -5.40 6.79
C THR A 109 -0.48 -6.56 7.54
N VAL A 110 -0.76 -7.69 6.87
CA VAL A 110 -1.46 -8.83 7.47
C VAL A 110 -0.71 -9.43 8.65
N ALA A 111 0.63 -9.37 8.65
CA ALA A 111 1.44 -9.88 9.75
C ALA A 111 1.12 -9.17 11.08
N LEU A 112 0.82 -7.87 11.04
CA LEU A 112 0.43 -7.10 12.23
C LEU A 112 -0.91 -7.59 12.78
N LEU A 113 -1.90 -7.80 11.89
CA LEU A 113 -3.21 -8.32 12.26
C LEU A 113 -3.12 -9.75 12.82
N LYS A 114 -2.41 -10.65 12.13
CA LYS A 114 -2.22 -12.03 12.59
C LYS A 114 -1.54 -12.08 13.96
N LYS A 115 -0.51 -11.26 14.19
CA LYS A 115 0.16 -11.16 15.49
C LYS A 115 -0.78 -10.67 16.59
N TYR A 116 -1.66 -9.71 16.30
CA TYR A 116 -2.68 -9.29 17.26
C TYR A 116 -3.67 -10.43 17.56
N LEU A 117 -4.16 -11.12 16.53
CA LEU A 117 -5.13 -12.20 16.68
C LEU A 117 -4.57 -13.41 17.44
N GLN A 118 -3.30 -13.77 17.23
CA GLN A 118 -2.62 -14.84 17.97
C GLN A 118 -2.61 -14.63 19.48
N ASN A 119 -2.65 -13.36 19.93
CA ASN A 119 -2.68 -13.00 21.34
C ASN A 119 -4.12 -12.75 21.85
N SER A 120 -5.13 -13.24 21.12
CA SER A 120 -6.53 -13.06 21.45
C SER A 120 -7.35 -14.31 21.14
N ASP A 121 -8.41 -14.57 21.90
CA ASP A 121 -9.36 -15.66 21.61
C ASP A 121 -10.33 -15.31 20.47
N ARG A 122 -9.95 -14.39 19.57
CA ARG A 122 -10.82 -13.88 18.51
C ARG A 122 -10.59 -14.62 17.21
N SER A 123 -11.66 -15.15 16.64
CA SER A 123 -11.70 -15.67 15.27
C SER A 123 -12.38 -14.66 14.36
N VAL A 124 -11.68 -14.21 13.31
CA VAL A 124 -12.19 -13.26 12.31
C VAL A 124 -11.78 -13.70 10.91
N GLU A 125 -12.67 -13.48 9.95
CA GLU A 125 -12.37 -13.63 8.52
C GLU A 125 -11.52 -12.44 8.05
N ILE A 126 -10.32 -12.71 7.53
CA ILE A 126 -9.43 -11.67 7.01
C ILE A 126 -9.73 -11.44 5.53
N ARG A 127 -10.11 -10.21 5.17
CA ARG A 127 -10.36 -9.77 3.79
C ARG A 127 -9.30 -8.75 3.35
N TYR A 128 -8.71 -9.01 2.18
CA TYR A 128 -7.66 -8.17 1.62
C TYR A 128 -8.22 -7.07 0.71
N THR A 129 -7.49 -5.96 0.63
CA THR A 129 -7.79 -4.82 -0.25
C THR A 129 -6.50 -4.27 -0.87
N ASN A 130 -6.61 -3.52 -1.96
CA ASN A 130 -5.45 -2.97 -2.70
C ASN A 130 -4.73 -1.84 -1.95
N SER A 131 -5.37 -1.22 -0.96
CA SER A 131 -4.75 -0.15 -0.20
C SER A 131 -5.32 -0.09 1.22
N LYS A 132 -4.55 0.49 2.13
CA LYS A 132 -4.99 0.72 3.52
C LYS A 132 -6.17 1.70 3.58
N TYR A 133 -6.28 2.59 2.60
CA TYR A 133 -7.45 3.43 2.38
C TYR A 133 -8.70 2.61 2.09
N LEU A 134 -8.65 1.72 1.08
CA LEU A 134 -9.79 0.85 0.75
C LEU A 134 -10.14 -0.10 1.90
N ALA A 135 -9.15 -0.58 2.67
CA ALA A 135 -9.40 -1.37 3.88
C ALA A 135 -10.29 -0.62 4.87
N TYR A 136 -10.03 0.68 5.09
CA TYR A 136 -10.82 1.50 6.00
C TYR A 136 -12.22 1.79 5.46
N GLN A 137 -12.34 2.11 4.16
CA GLN A 137 -13.65 2.31 3.54
C GLN A 137 -14.53 1.06 3.65
N ASN A 138 -13.98 -0.12 3.34
CA ASN A 138 -14.69 -1.39 3.46
C ASN A 138 -15.03 -1.73 4.91
N TYR A 139 -14.14 -1.43 5.86
CA TYR A 139 -14.41 -1.60 7.28
C TYR A 139 -15.64 -0.79 7.73
N ARG A 140 -15.74 0.47 7.29
CA ARG A 140 -16.88 1.35 7.59
C ARG A 140 -18.16 0.87 6.92
N LEU A 141 -18.13 0.63 5.62
CA LEU A 141 -19.29 0.24 4.83
C LEU A 141 -19.91 -1.09 5.27
N ASN A 142 -19.07 -2.05 5.69
CA ASN A 142 -19.51 -3.40 6.06
C ASN A 142 -19.67 -3.59 7.57
N HIS A 143 -19.55 -2.53 8.38
CA HIS A 143 -19.61 -2.60 9.84
C HIS A 143 -18.68 -3.70 10.41
N ALA A 144 -17.48 -3.81 9.85
CA ALA A 144 -16.54 -4.89 10.16
C ALA A 144 -15.93 -4.72 11.56
N GLN A 145 -15.42 -5.81 12.12
CA GLN A 145 -14.90 -5.82 13.49
C GLN A 145 -13.52 -5.17 13.60
N LEU A 146 -12.64 -5.40 12.63
CA LEU A 146 -11.25 -4.95 12.71
C LEU A 146 -10.78 -4.34 11.39
N VAL A 147 -9.85 -3.40 11.50
CA VAL A 147 -9.10 -2.90 10.35
C VAL A 147 -7.69 -2.51 10.75
N VAL A 148 -6.72 -2.78 9.87
CA VAL A 148 -5.38 -2.19 9.94
C VAL A 148 -5.25 -1.15 8.84
N THR A 149 -5.02 0.10 9.22
CA THR A 149 -4.97 1.24 8.30
C THR A 149 -4.07 2.37 8.81
N ASN A 150 -3.94 3.48 8.08
CA ASN A 150 -3.16 4.64 8.49
C ASN A 150 -3.95 5.52 9.46
N LYS A 151 -3.27 6.07 10.47
CA LYS A 151 -3.89 6.95 11.47
C LYS A 151 -4.45 8.24 10.85
N LYS A 152 -3.82 8.76 9.80
CA LYS A 152 -4.23 10.02 9.15
C LYS A 152 -5.60 9.98 8.47
N ILE A 153 -6.09 8.80 8.07
CA ILE A 153 -7.32 8.66 7.29
C ILE A 153 -8.53 8.18 8.11
N ILE A 154 -8.36 7.96 9.42
CA ILE A 154 -9.44 7.45 10.27
C ILE A 154 -10.23 8.58 10.93
N SER A 155 -11.54 8.39 11.02
CA SER A 155 -12.44 9.17 11.86
C SER A 155 -13.23 8.19 12.74
N LEU A 156 -12.90 8.14 14.03
CA LEU A 156 -13.48 7.18 14.97
C LEU A 156 -14.81 7.67 15.52
N GLY A 157 -15.80 6.79 15.56
CA GLY A 157 -17.02 6.97 16.33
C GLY A 157 -16.93 6.38 17.74
N GLU A 158 -18.01 6.51 18.51
CA GLU A 158 -18.07 6.06 19.91
C GLU A 158 -17.83 4.56 20.10
N GLN A 159 -18.16 3.75 19.09
CA GLN A 159 -18.02 2.29 19.12
C GLN A 159 -16.65 1.80 18.61
N GLU A 160 -15.74 2.70 18.26
CA GLU A 160 -14.46 2.36 17.65
C GLU A 160 -13.29 2.74 18.56
N THR A 161 -12.34 1.81 18.73
CA THR A 161 -11.14 2.01 19.56
C THR A 161 -9.87 1.65 18.80
N ILE A 162 -8.80 2.41 19.00
CA ILE A 162 -7.45 2.02 18.55
C ILE A 162 -6.90 1.02 19.57
N GLU A 163 -6.69 -0.22 19.14
CA GLU A 163 -6.14 -1.27 20.00
C GLU A 163 -4.61 -1.27 20.00
N LYS A 164 -4.01 -0.88 18.86
CA LYS A 164 -2.57 -0.81 18.65
C LYS A 164 -2.22 0.30 17.66
N THR A 165 -1.05 0.89 17.87
CA THR A 165 -0.39 1.83 16.95
C THR A 165 0.99 1.29 16.62
N TYR A 166 1.40 1.37 15.36
CA TYR A 166 2.67 0.87 14.85
C TYR A 166 3.39 1.99 14.10
N ALA A 167 4.62 2.27 14.47
CA ALA A 167 5.54 3.06 13.65
C ALA A 167 6.20 2.12 12.64
N VAL A 168 6.19 2.49 11.37
CA VAL A 168 6.79 1.71 10.28
C VAL A 168 7.72 2.62 9.50
N ASP A 169 8.98 2.22 9.39
CA ASP A 169 9.92 2.79 8.43
C ASP A 169 9.84 1.97 7.14
N MET A 170 9.52 2.63 6.03
CA MET A 170 9.22 1.97 4.76
C MET A 170 10.32 2.23 3.75
N VAL A 171 10.77 1.19 3.07
CA VAL A 171 11.70 1.28 1.95
C VAL A 171 10.93 1.42 0.64
N TRP A 172 11.34 2.39 -0.17
CA TRP A 172 10.80 2.72 -1.48
C TRP A 172 11.84 2.47 -2.56
N CYS A 173 11.40 1.88 -3.66
CA CYS A 173 12.23 1.59 -4.81
C CYS A 173 11.76 2.44 -5.99
N VAL A 174 12.69 3.14 -6.64
CA VAL A 174 12.43 3.92 -7.84
C VAL A 174 13.05 3.20 -9.02
N TYR A 175 12.20 2.78 -9.95
CA TYR A 175 12.60 2.12 -11.18
C TYR A 175 12.46 3.06 -12.37
N LYS A 176 13.44 3.04 -13.27
CA LYS A 176 13.27 3.53 -14.63
C LYS A 176 12.64 2.43 -15.48
N ILE A 177 11.60 2.77 -16.22
CA ILE A 177 10.93 1.87 -17.15
C ILE A 177 11.68 1.90 -18.48
N LEU A 178 12.19 0.74 -18.90
CA LEU A 178 12.98 0.53 -20.10
C LEU A 178 12.14 -0.11 -21.19
N LYS A 179 12.56 0.11 -22.44
CA LYS A 179 12.03 -0.65 -23.57
C LYS A 179 12.53 -2.08 -23.48
N GLN A 180 11.64 -3.05 -23.63
CA GLN A 180 12.05 -4.46 -23.69
C GLN A 180 13.02 -4.68 -24.86
N SER A 181 14.17 -5.27 -24.56
CA SER A 181 15.13 -5.70 -25.58
C SER A 181 14.49 -6.84 -26.36
N ARG A 182 14.51 -6.76 -27.70
CA ARG A 182 14.05 -7.84 -28.59
C ARG A 182 15.06 -8.97 -28.63
#